data_AF-A0A6A2Y7A4-F1
#
_entry.id   AF-A0A6A2Y7A4-F1
#
_cell.length_a   1.000
_cell.length_b   1.000
_cell.length_c   1.000
_cell.angle_alpha   90.00
_cell.angle_beta   90.00
_cell.angle_gamma   90.00
#
_symmetry.space_group_name_H-M   'P 1'
#
loop_
_entity.id
_entity.type
_entity.pdbx_description
1 polymer ?
#
loop_
_entity_poly.entity_id
_entity_poly.type
_entity_poly.pdbx_seq_one_letter_code
_entity_poly.pdbx_strand_id
1 'polypeptide(L)'
;MGNFLEAFLFNPPFLSAPIETIKDKKVKHGLRIAGSVITAGLALAAKGKNPRTRQSEGTFAALSAWTPSLFVNPADHICSEYVGYFEHRKKMEEIGAGAIERLATQHSLGGLFMSVVGKGGEAAEPLHLLPSANLTVNLSRSDDFKQAHGIHQWWRPDLNLMCNVYKFK
;
A
#
# COMPACT_ATOMS: atom_id res chain seq x y z
N MET A 1 14.02 13.80 15.15
CA MET A 1 12.59 14.00 14.81
C MET A 1 12.54 14.48 13.37
N GLY A 2 11.72 13.85 12.52
CA GLY A 2 11.49 14.32 11.16
C GLY A 2 10.48 15.47 11.14
N ASN A 3 10.60 16.38 10.17
CA ASN A 3 9.59 17.39 9.91
C ASN A 3 8.54 16.78 8.97
N PHE A 4 7.35 16.47 9.52
CA PHE A 4 6.26 15.90 8.74
C PHE A 4 5.44 17.01 8.09
N LEU A 5 5.56 17.12 6.77
CA LEU A 5 4.81 18.11 6.01
C LEU A 5 3.35 17.70 5.90
N GLU A 6 2.46 18.69 5.99
CA GLU A 6 1.10 18.52 5.53
C GLU A 6 1.12 18.27 4.02
N ALA A 7 0.44 17.21 3.57
CA ALA A 7 0.46 16.79 2.18
C ALA A 7 -0.91 16.29 1.74
N PHE A 8 -1.30 16.70 0.53
CA PHE A 8 -2.53 16.31 -0.14
C PHE A 8 -2.14 15.60 -1.44
N LEU A 9 -2.28 14.28 -1.45
CA LEU A 9 -1.85 13.41 -2.53
C LEU A 9 -3.06 12.98 -3.34
N PHE A 10 -3.21 13.49 -4.55
CA PHE A 10 -4.34 13.17 -5.42
C PHE A 10 -3.94 12.16 -6.49
N ASN A 11 -4.61 11.01 -6.47
CA ASN A 11 -4.42 9.90 -7.41
C ASN A 11 -2.93 9.53 -7.69
N PRO A 12 -2.05 9.46 -6.67
CA PRO A 12 -0.69 9.02 -6.90
C PRO A 12 -0.67 7.55 -7.39
N PRO A 13 0.29 7.17 -8.25
CA PRO A 13 0.39 5.81 -8.74
C PRO A 13 0.76 4.82 -7.65
N PHE A 14 0.10 3.66 -7.65
CA PHE A 14 0.41 2.52 -6.81
C PHE A 14 1.12 1.43 -7.64
N LEU A 15 2.41 1.24 -7.38
CA LEU A 15 3.26 0.37 -8.18
C LEU A 15 3.24 -1.09 -7.68
N SER A 16 2.09 -1.76 -7.82
CA SER A 16 1.96 -3.19 -7.53
C SER A 16 1.12 -3.94 -8.56
N ALA A 17 0.99 -5.26 -8.37
CA ALA A 17 -0.02 -6.02 -9.09
C ALA A 17 -1.42 -5.43 -8.84
N PRO A 18 -2.27 -5.29 -9.88
CA PRO A 18 -3.56 -4.61 -9.82
C PRO A 18 -4.66 -5.52 -9.23
N ILE A 19 -4.48 -5.97 -7.98
CA ILE A 19 -5.36 -6.93 -7.31
C ILE A 19 -6.75 -6.34 -7.02
N GLU A 20 -6.87 -5.02 -6.86
CA GLU A 20 -8.12 -4.29 -6.64
C GLU A 20 -9.06 -4.33 -7.86
N THR A 21 -8.51 -4.57 -9.05
CA THR A 21 -9.30 -4.77 -10.27
C THR A 21 -10.05 -6.10 -10.30
N ILE A 22 -9.71 -7.05 -9.40
CA ILE A 22 -10.37 -8.35 -9.30
C ILE A 22 -11.77 -8.19 -8.70
N LYS A 23 -12.79 -8.56 -9.49
CA LYS A 23 -14.22 -8.44 -9.11
C LYS A 23 -14.61 -9.37 -7.95
N ASP A 24 -14.08 -10.59 -7.93
CA ASP A 24 -14.40 -11.55 -6.89
C ASP A 24 -13.67 -11.19 -5.58
N LYS A 25 -14.46 -10.79 -4.57
CA LYS A 25 -13.94 -10.35 -3.27
C LYS A 25 -13.20 -11.47 -2.51
N LYS A 26 -13.61 -12.73 -2.66
CA LYS A 26 -12.96 -13.87 -1.99
C LYS A 26 -11.60 -14.15 -2.62
N VAL A 27 -11.53 -14.15 -3.96
CA VAL A 27 -10.27 -14.32 -4.71
C VAL A 27 -9.32 -13.17 -4.39
N LYS A 28 -9.81 -11.93 -4.46
CA LYS A 28 -9.05 -10.72 -4.11
C LYS A 28 -8.43 -10.83 -2.72
N HIS A 29 -9.24 -11.19 -1.73
CA HIS A 29 -8.79 -11.31 -0.34
C HIS A 29 -7.80 -12.47 -0.13
N GLY A 30 -8.08 -13.63 -0.71
CA GLY A 30 -7.21 -14.80 -0.64
C GLY A 30 -5.83 -14.52 -1.24
N LEU A 31 -5.78 -13.82 -2.38
CA LEU A 31 -4.54 -13.44 -3.04
C LEU A 31 -3.70 -12.49 -2.18
N ARG A 32 -4.32 -11.50 -1.52
CA ARG A 32 -3.60 -10.58 -0.63
C ARG A 32 -3.03 -11.30 0.60
N ILE A 33 -3.81 -12.15 1.26
CA ILE A 33 -3.31 -12.95 2.39
C ILE A 33 -2.14 -13.84 1.97
N ALA A 34 -2.32 -14.61 0.90
CA ALA A 34 -1.29 -15.52 0.42
C ALA A 34 -0.01 -14.75 0.06
N GLY A 35 -0.15 -13.60 -0.62
CA GLY A 35 0.93 -12.68 -0.91
C GLY A 35 1.70 -12.27 0.35
N SER A 36 1.01 -11.77 1.37
CA SER A 36 1.63 -11.33 2.62
C SER A 36 2.37 -12.44 3.35
N VAL A 37 1.80 -13.64 3.41
CA VAL A 37 2.44 -14.80 4.05
C VAL A 37 3.73 -15.19 3.30
N ILE A 38 3.70 -15.23 1.97
CA ILE A 38 4.88 -15.52 1.14
C ILE A 38 5.95 -14.45 1.37
N THR A 39 5.59 -13.17 1.31
CA THR A 39 6.53 -12.05 1.54
C THR A 39 7.18 -12.14 2.91
N ALA A 40 6.39 -12.37 3.96
CA ALA A 40 6.89 -12.50 5.33
C ALA A 40 7.85 -13.69 5.48
N GLY A 41 7.51 -14.85 4.89
CA GLY A 41 8.39 -16.02 4.90
C GLY A 41 9.73 -15.75 4.20
N LEU A 42 9.71 -15.10 3.04
CA LEU A 42 10.92 -14.69 2.32
C LEU A 42 11.74 -13.67 3.10
N ALA A 43 11.10 -12.72 3.77
CA ALA A 43 11.76 -11.72 4.60
C ALA A 43 12.52 -12.37 5.77
N LEU A 44 11.89 -13.32 6.46
CA LEU A 44 12.52 -14.08 7.55
C LEU A 44 13.72 -14.88 7.05
N ALA A 45 13.61 -15.53 5.89
CA ALA A 45 14.71 -16.28 5.28
C ALA A 45 15.89 -15.37 4.85
N ALA A 46 15.61 -14.14 4.44
CA ALA A 46 16.62 -13.17 4.02
C ALA A 46 17.32 -12.43 5.18
N LYS A 47 16.70 -12.38 6.38
CA LYS A 47 17.19 -11.60 7.55
C LYS A 47 18.60 -11.98 8.03
N GLY A 48 19.09 -13.17 7.69
CA GLY A 48 20.47 -13.61 7.99
C GLY A 48 21.53 -13.24 6.94
N LYS A 49 21.15 -12.66 5.79
CA LYS A 49 22.04 -12.50 4.62
C LYS A 49 22.32 -11.06 4.20
N ASN A 50 21.59 -10.06 4.70
CA ASN A 50 21.66 -8.71 4.16
C ASN A 50 21.54 -7.61 5.25
N PRO A 51 22.52 -6.70 5.44
CA PRO A 51 22.40 -5.60 6.38
C PRO A 51 21.41 -4.49 5.94
N ARG A 52 21.01 -4.44 4.66
CA ARG A 52 20.09 -3.42 4.13
C ARG A 52 18.62 -3.63 4.51
N THR A 53 18.18 -4.85 4.84
CA THR A 53 16.82 -5.09 5.35
C THR A 53 16.54 -4.37 6.67
N ARG A 54 17.58 -4.13 7.48
CA ARG A 54 17.44 -3.32 8.72
C ARG A 54 17.23 -1.83 8.43
N GLN A 55 17.73 -1.30 7.31
CA GLN A 55 17.55 0.10 6.93
C GLN A 55 16.14 0.38 6.42
N SER A 56 15.56 -0.50 5.58
CA SER A 56 14.20 -0.33 5.08
C SER A 56 13.14 -0.43 6.18
N GLU A 57 13.33 -1.34 7.15
CA GLU A 57 12.51 -1.43 8.37
C GLU A 57 12.52 -0.08 9.12
N GLY A 58 13.68 0.58 9.20
CA GLY A 58 13.87 1.88 9.83
C GLY A 58 13.17 3.04 9.11
N THR A 59 13.23 3.09 7.77
CA THR A 59 12.59 4.15 6.97
C THR A 59 11.06 4.07 7.05
N PHE A 60 10.49 2.88 6.91
CA PHE A 60 9.05 2.68 6.98
C PHE A 60 8.50 3.01 8.38
N ALA A 61 9.21 2.59 9.43
CA ALA A 61 8.87 2.95 10.80
C ALA A 61 9.04 4.45 11.07
N ALA A 62 10.07 5.10 10.53
CA ALA A 62 10.27 6.55 10.67
C ALA A 62 9.16 7.37 10.02
N LEU A 63 8.60 6.89 8.90
CA LEU A 63 7.46 7.50 8.21
C LEU A 63 6.09 7.17 8.85
N SER A 64 6.02 6.27 9.84
CA SER A 64 4.75 5.87 10.47
C SER A 64 3.94 7.01 11.08
N ALA A 65 4.62 8.03 11.60
CA ALA A 65 4.01 9.22 12.17
C ALA A 65 3.49 10.22 11.11
N TRP A 66 4.04 10.19 9.89
CA TRP A 66 3.53 11.00 8.78
C TRP A 66 2.17 10.47 8.33
N THR A 67 1.16 11.33 8.25
CA THR A 67 -0.20 10.93 7.85
C THR A 67 -0.71 11.90 6.79
N PRO A 68 -0.26 11.76 5.53
CA PRO A 68 -0.74 12.58 4.44
C PRO A 68 -2.24 12.33 4.19
N SER A 69 -2.92 13.35 3.68
CA SER A 69 -4.26 13.21 3.12
C SER A 69 -4.14 12.61 1.72
N LEU A 70 -4.63 11.39 1.54
CA LEU A 70 -4.53 10.62 0.31
C LEU A 70 -5.92 10.52 -0.33
N PHE A 71 -6.04 10.98 -1.56
CA PHE A 71 -7.28 11.04 -2.32
C PHE A 71 -7.20 10.10 -3.50
N VAL A 72 -8.12 9.14 -3.58
CA VAL A 72 -8.13 8.09 -4.61
C VAL A 72 -9.53 7.84 -5.15
N ASN A 73 -9.62 7.23 -6.32
CA ASN A 73 -10.87 6.79 -6.93
C ASN A 73 -10.81 5.27 -7.23
N PRO A 74 -11.82 4.47 -6.83
CA PRO A 74 -11.84 3.03 -7.14
C PRO A 74 -11.89 2.70 -8.65
N ALA A 75 -12.42 3.60 -9.47
CA ALA A 75 -12.43 3.47 -10.93
C ALA A 75 -11.08 3.84 -11.59
N ASP A 76 -10.12 4.35 -10.82
CA ASP A 76 -8.76 4.64 -11.26
C ASP A 76 -7.82 3.47 -10.94
N HIS A 77 -7.55 2.63 -11.95
CA HIS A 77 -6.67 1.47 -11.82
C HIS A 77 -5.19 1.81 -11.52
N ILE A 78 -4.79 3.09 -11.61
CA ILE A 78 -3.43 3.52 -11.25
C ILE A 78 -3.30 3.71 -9.74
N CYS A 79 -4.33 4.22 -9.05
CA CYS A 79 -4.26 4.52 -7.62
C CYS A 79 -5.18 3.66 -6.73
N SER A 80 -6.15 2.93 -7.30
CA SER A 80 -7.18 2.22 -6.52
C SER A 80 -6.62 1.15 -5.60
N GLU A 81 -5.43 0.60 -5.88
CA GLU A 81 -4.74 -0.33 -4.98
C GLU A 81 -4.52 0.23 -3.58
N TYR A 82 -4.45 1.55 -3.38
CA TYR A 82 -4.36 2.13 -2.02
C TYR A 82 -5.56 1.74 -1.16
N VAL A 83 -6.76 1.64 -1.74
CA VAL A 83 -7.98 1.20 -1.03
C VAL A 83 -7.76 -0.22 -0.51
N GLY A 84 -7.43 -1.15 -1.42
CA GLY A 84 -7.20 -2.54 -1.09
C GLY A 84 -6.01 -2.76 -0.14
N TYR A 85 -4.95 -1.96 -0.29
CA TYR A 85 -3.75 -1.99 0.56
C TYR A 85 -4.10 -1.66 2.02
N PHE A 86 -4.78 -0.54 2.26
CA PHE A 86 -5.13 -0.12 3.62
C PHE A 86 -6.21 -1.01 4.24
N GLU A 87 -7.22 -1.42 3.47
CA GLU A 87 -8.25 -2.37 3.92
C GLU A 87 -7.64 -3.73 4.30
N HIS A 88 -6.74 -4.25 3.48
CA HIS A 88 -6.06 -5.52 3.75
C HIS A 88 -5.26 -5.45 5.05
N ARG A 89 -4.52 -4.36 5.26
CA ARG A 89 -3.77 -4.16 6.51
C ARG A 89 -4.66 -4.13 7.73
N LYS A 90 -5.77 -3.38 7.68
CA LYS A 90 -6.75 -3.35 8.76
C LYS A 90 -7.31 -4.75 9.04
N LYS A 91 -7.66 -5.49 7.99
CA LYS A 91 -8.20 -6.83 8.12
C LYS A 91 -7.20 -7.83 8.71
N MET A 92 -5.93 -7.75 8.32
CA MET A 92 -4.86 -8.58 8.89
C MET A 92 -4.70 -8.34 10.39
N GLU A 93 -4.81 -7.10 10.85
CA GLU A 93 -4.86 -6.78 12.28
C GLU A 93 -6.10 -7.40 12.97
N GLU A 94 -7.29 -7.26 12.37
CA GLU A 94 -8.55 -7.78 12.92
C GLU A 94 -8.55 -9.31 13.10
N ILE A 95 -7.85 -10.06 12.22
CA ILE A 95 -7.74 -11.52 12.31
C ILE A 95 -6.51 -12.00 13.12
N GLY A 96 -5.78 -11.09 13.77
CA GLY A 96 -4.60 -11.42 14.57
C GLY A 96 -3.32 -11.70 13.77
N ALA A 97 -3.34 -11.46 12.45
CA ALA A 97 -2.20 -11.63 11.54
C ALA A 97 -1.43 -10.32 11.28
N GLY A 98 -1.66 -9.27 12.07
CA GLY A 98 -1.05 -7.95 11.90
C GLY A 98 0.47 -7.97 11.85
N ALA A 99 1.14 -8.80 12.66
CA ALA A 99 2.60 -8.93 12.64
C ALA A 99 3.14 -9.46 11.31
N ILE A 100 2.45 -10.42 10.69
CA ILE A 100 2.81 -10.96 9.37
C ILE A 100 2.69 -9.85 8.33
N GLU A 101 1.60 -9.10 8.39
CA GLU A 101 1.34 -8.02 7.45
C GLU A 101 2.32 -6.85 7.58
N ARG A 102 2.69 -6.45 8.80
CA ARG A 102 3.72 -5.42 9.03
C ARG A 102 5.05 -5.82 8.41
N LEU A 103 5.46 -7.07 8.62
CA LEU A 103 6.66 -7.59 8.00
C LEU A 103 6.54 -7.61 6.48
N ALA A 104 5.42 -8.10 5.93
CA ALA A 104 5.19 -8.15 4.50
C ALA A 104 5.20 -6.77 3.84
N THR A 105 4.50 -5.78 4.41
CA THR A 105 4.39 -4.43 3.87
C THR A 105 5.75 -3.71 3.80
N GLN A 106 6.68 -4.03 4.69
CA GLN A 106 8.04 -3.44 4.70
C GLN A 106 8.96 -4.02 3.62
N HIS A 107 8.52 -5.03 2.88
CA HIS A 107 9.34 -5.72 1.90
C HIS A 107 8.62 -5.91 0.56
N SER A 108 9.37 -5.77 -0.54
CA SER A 108 8.88 -6.10 -1.88
C SER A 108 9.12 -7.59 -2.19
N LEU A 109 8.10 -8.30 -2.71
CA LEU A 109 8.22 -9.69 -3.15
C LEU A 109 9.38 -9.91 -4.14
N GLY A 110 9.48 -9.04 -5.16
CA GLY A 110 10.53 -9.13 -6.18
C GLY A 110 11.92 -8.88 -5.62
N GLY A 111 12.06 -7.88 -4.74
CA GLY A 111 13.33 -7.56 -4.08
C GLY A 111 13.80 -8.67 -3.14
N LEU A 112 12.89 -9.27 -2.37
CA LEU A 112 13.21 -10.38 -1.48
C LEU A 112 13.62 -11.65 -2.24
N PHE A 113 12.90 -12.00 -3.31
CA PHE A 113 13.22 -13.18 -4.12
C PHE A 113 14.64 -13.09 -4.71
N MET A 114 15.01 -11.92 -5.26
CA MET A 114 16.36 -11.69 -5.79
C MET A 114 17.43 -11.79 -4.69
N SER A 115 17.15 -11.27 -3.49
CA SER A 115 18.05 -11.39 -2.33
C SER A 115 18.24 -12.84 -1.86
N VAL A 116 17.23 -13.70 -1.96
CA VAL A 116 17.31 -15.11 -1.54
C VAL A 116 18.06 -15.96 -2.56
N VAL A 117 17.86 -15.70 -3.86
CA VAL A 117 18.45 -16.46 -4.98
C VAL A 117 19.90 -16.03 -5.29
N GLY A 118 20.43 -15.01 -4.60
CA GLY A 118 21.82 -14.57 -4.75
C GLY A 118 22.11 -13.86 -6.09
N LYS A 119 21.06 -13.54 -6.86
CA LYS A 119 21.19 -12.70 -8.06
C LYS A 119 21.15 -11.25 -7.59
N GLY A 120 22.31 -10.64 -7.42
CA GLY A 120 22.54 -9.29 -6.88
C GLY A 120 21.97 -8.14 -7.71
N GLY A 121 20.68 -8.19 -8.06
CA GLY A 121 19.91 -7.01 -8.46
C GLY A 121 19.51 -6.24 -7.21
N GLU A 122 19.68 -4.92 -7.23
CA GLU A 122 19.29 -4.03 -6.15
C GLU A 122 17.80 -4.26 -5.83
N ALA A 123 17.51 -4.75 -4.62
CA ALA A 123 16.15 -4.81 -4.12
C ALA A 123 15.66 -3.37 -3.95
N ALA A 124 14.90 -2.85 -4.91
CA ALA A 124 14.26 -1.56 -4.79
C ALA A 124 13.37 -1.57 -3.54
N GLU A 125 13.68 -0.70 -2.59
CA GLU A 125 12.81 -0.48 -1.43
C GLU A 125 11.39 -0.19 -1.93
N PRO A 126 10.33 -0.69 -1.28
CA PRO A 126 8.96 -0.31 -1.60
C PRO A 126 8.69 1.13 -1.15
N LEU A 127 9.45 2.11 -1.69
CA LEU A 127 9.38 3.53 -1.38
C LEU A 127 8.01 4.16 -1.72
N HIS A 128 7.17 3.44 -2.47
CA HIS A 128 5.84 3.89 -2.86
C HIS A 128 4.75 3.59 -1.82
N LEU A 129 5.04 2.76 -0.80
CA LEU A 129 4.06 2.37 0.21
C LEU A 129 4.03 3.37 1.36
N LEU A 130 2.83 3.85 1.68
CA LEU A 130 2.60 4.78 2.79
C LEU A 130 2.27 4.01 4.08
N PRO A 131 3.03 4.17 5.18
CA PRO A 131 2.72 3.51 6.44
C PRO A 131 1.36 3.92 7.02
N SER A 132 1.03 5.21 6.93
CA SER A 132 -0.18 5.80 7.47
C SER A 132 -0.76 6.79 6.45
N ALA A 133 -2.07 6.98 6.45
CA ALA A 133 -2.75 7.97 5.61
C ALA A 133 -4.13 8.34 6.18
N ASN A 134 -4.57 9.55 5.86
CA ASN A 134 -5.98 9.91 5.89
C ASN A 134 -6.56 9.65 4.48
N LEU A 135 -7.16 8.47 4.27
CA LEU A 135 -7.62 8.01 2.97
C LEU A 135 -9.02 8.54 2.68
N THR A 136 -9.14 9.37 1.65
CA THR A 136 -10.39 9.81 1.06
C THR A 136 -10.64 9.09 -0.25
N VAL A 137 -11.74 8.35 -0.32
CA VAL A 137 -12.16 7.60 -1.51
C VAL A 137 -13.32 8.33 -2.17
N ASN A 138 -13.16 8.69 -3.44
CA ASN A 138 -14.22 9.26 -4.25
C ASN A 138 -15.14 8.14 -4.76
N LEU A 139 -16.37 8.11 -4.23
CA LEU A 139 -17.43 7.18 -4.61
C LEU A 139 -18.40 7.79 -5.62
N SER A 140 -18.14 9.03 -6.07
CA SER A 140 -18.92 9.67 -7.13
C SER A 140 -18.78 8.89 -8.44
N ARG A 141 -19.86 8.87 -9.23
CA ARG A 141 -19.83 8.20 -10.53
C ARG A 141 -18.76 8.82 -11.43
N SER A 142 -17.92 7.96 -11.98
CA SER A 142 -16.95 8.30 -13.03
C SER A 142 -17.29 7.48 -14.25
N ASP A 143 -17.38 8.12 -15.42
CA ASP A 143 -17.78 7.40 -16.65
C ASP A 143 -16.64 6.58 -17.24
N ASP A 144 -15.40 7.00 -17.00
CA ASP A 144 -14.21 6.27 -17.42
C ASP A 144 -13.03 6.46 -16.46
N PHE A 145 -11.98 5.68 -16.71
CA PHE A 145 -10.71 5.74 -15.99
C PHE A 145 -10.05 7.11 -16.04
N LYS A 146 -10.11 7.84 -17.15
CA LYS A 146 -9.44 9.15 -17.30
C LYS A 146 -10.11 10.22 -16.43
N GLN A 147 -11.43 10.19 -16.35
CA GLN A 147 -12.19 11.02 -15.40
C GLN A 147 -11.88 10.63 -13.96
N ALA A 148 -11.85 9.32 -13.67
CA ALA A 148 -11.52 8.80 -12.35
C ALA A 148 -10.07 9.09 -11.91
N HIS A 149 -9.14 9.32 -12.84
CA HIS A 149 -7.75 9.68 -12.54
C HIS A 149 -7.53 11.20 -12.53
N GLY A 150 -8.28 11.94 -13.36
CA GLY A 150 -8.10 13.37 -13.51
C GLY A 150 -8.41 14.16 -12.24
N ILE A 151 -7.62 15.20 -11.99
CA ILE A 151 -7.78 16.04 -10.79
C ILE A 151 -9.14 16.76 -10.75
N HIS A 152 -9.72 17.05 -11.92
CA HIS A 152 -11.01 17.75 -12.05
C HIS A 152 -12.17 17.07 -11.31
N GLN A 153 -12.10 15.76 -11.07
CA GLN A 153 -13.13 15.04 -10.32
C GLN A 153 -13.34 15.57 -8.89
N TRP A 154 -12.32 16.22 -8.32
CA TRP A 154 -12.31 16.70 -6.93
C TRP A 154 -12.99 18.07 -6.76
N TRP A 155 -13.43 18.71 -7.85
CA TRP A 155 -14.16 19.99 -7.82
C TRP A 155 -15.51 19.86 -8.50
N ARG A 156 -16.41 19.08 -7.87
CA ARG A 156 -17.78 18.85 -8.34
C ARG A 156 -18.80 19.06 -7.21
N PRO A 157 -20.03 19.52 -7.53
CA PRO A 157 -21.07 19.73 -6.52
C PRO A 157 -21.68 18.41 -6.01
N ASP A 158 -21.55 17.32 -6.75
CA ASP A 158 -22.13 16.00 -6.47
C ASP A 158 -21.13 15.01 -5.86
N LEU A 159 -20.10 15.52 -5.16
CA LEU A 159 -19.08 14.68 -4.53
C LEU A 159 -19.66 13.77 -3.44
N ASN A 160 -19.48 12.46 -3.62
CA ASN A 160 -19.69 11.45 -2.60
C ASN A 160 -18.33 10.90 -2.13
N LEU A 161 -17.92 11.29 -0.92
CA LEU A 161 -16.60 10.96 -0.38
C LEU A 161 -16.71 10.09 0.87
N MET A 162 -15.87 9.06 0.95
CA MET A 162 -15.66 8.27 2.17
C MET A 162 -14.27 8.54 2.72
N CYS A 163 -14.17 8.84 4.01
CA CYS A 163 -12.91 9.17 4.68
C CYS A 163 -12.60 8.16 5.78
N ASN A 164 -11.39 7.58 5.76
CA ASN A 164 -10.90 6.62 6.75
C ASN A 164 -9.45 6.93 7.13
N VAL A 165 -9.15 6.88 8.43
CA VAL A 165 -7.79 7.07 8.92
C VAL A 165 -7.12 5.72 9.16
N TYR A 166 -5.97 5.51 8.52
CA TYR A 166 -5.13 4.33 8.70
C TYR A 166 -3.81 4.74 9.34
N LYS A 167 -3.48 4.10 10.47
CA LYS A 167 -2.22 4.30 11.18
C LYS A 167 -1.43 3.00 11.19
N PHE A 168 -0.14 3.07 10.89
CA PHE A 168 0.80 2.01 11.21
C PHE A 168 0.93 1.90 12.74
N LYS A 169 0.88 0.67 13.26
CA LYS A 169 0.96 0.36 14.71
C LYS A 169 2.14 -0.56 14.98
#